data_AF-A0A9W8R4A8-F1
#
_entry.id   AF-A0A9W8R4A8-F1
#
_cell.length_a   1.000
_cell.length_b   1.000
_cell.length_c   1.000
_cell.angle_alpha   90.00
_cell.angle_beta   90.00
_cell.angle_gamma   90.00
#
_symmetry.space_group_name_H-M   'P 1'
#
loop_
_entity.id
_entity.type
_entity.pdbx_description
1 polymer ?
#
loop_
_entity_poly.entity_id
_entity_poly.type
_entity_poly.pdbx_seq_one_letter_code
_entity_poly.pdbx_strand_id
1 'polypeptide(L)'
;MLPEDINYLELKGCLRIPARKHLDEFVKQYFRYVHPFLPLINEAVFWKMYSGASQGLGPKVSLLVLQSMIFTASAHVSSETLESLGFSSTRIARRIMYQRAKALYDLETESSRLHIAQAALLISYWSPSFAKAASRPNTTWLSIAIENAKSVKAHLSGLESAVVEDESQEQRCCSLKRLWGCCIVRDSTLSIALRRGCQITAADRNAEVKFVLKYADLEGELSRSEVYDTPTKKYLIMAFLHLAELCRRMAHVSKLLFPFENGAPEDTILCSTTDDNQTIGTFKYFLSGWCDTAKLWLQCPDPGDKPKLVNSELSHSSVALFTNLMYIYY
;
A
#
# COMPACT_ATOMS: atom_id res chain seq x y z
N MET A 1 -13.19 -22.49 -13.48
CA MET A 1 -14.28 -22.08 -12.57
C MET A 1 -15.52 -22.85 -12.97
N LEU A 2 -16.08 -23.61 -12.05
CA LEU A 2 -17.26 -24.44 -12.29
C LEU A 2 -18.54 -23.59 -12.23
N PRO A 3 -19.66 -24.02 -12.85
CA PRO A 3 -20.93 -23.30 -12.76
C PRO A 3 -21.39 -23.04 -11.32
N GLU A 4 -21.11 -23.97 -10.41
CA GLU A 4 -21.40 -23.87 -8.98
C GLU A 4 -20.64 -22.70 -8.32
N ASP A 5 -19.39 -22.48 -8.71
CA ASP A 5 -18.57 -21.38 -8.20
C ASP A 5 -19.14 -20.02 -8.64
N ILE A 6 -19.60 -19.93 -9.90
CA ILE A 6 -20.22 -18.71 -10.44
C ILE A 6 -21.52 -18.41 -9.69
N ASN A 7 -22.37 -19.43 -9.48
CA ASN A 7 -23.60 -19.28 -8.71
C ASN A 7 -23.32 -18.85 -7.27
N TYR A 8 -22.30 -19.42 -6.64
CA TYR A 8 -21.87 -19.01 -5.30
C TYR A 8 -21.42 -17.54 -5.27
N LEU A 9 -20.59 -17.11 -6.23
CA LEU A 9 -20.11 -15.73 -6.33
C LEU A 9 -21.25 -14.75 -6.59
N GLU A 10 -22.22 -15.11 -7.41
CA GLU A 10 -23.39 -14.29 -7.71
C GLU A 10 -24.29 -14.14 -6.48
N LEU A 11 -24.56 -15.25 -5.77
CA LEU A 11 -25.34 -15.24 -4.52
C LEU A 11 -24.67 -14.41 -3.40
N LYS A 12 -23.34 -14.43 -3.32
CA LYS A 12 -22.57 -13.59 -2.39
C LYS A 12 -22.42 -12.13 -2.85
N GLY A 13 -22.87 -11.82 -4.07
CA GLY A 13 -22.76 -10.50 -4.69
C GLY A 13 -21.33 -10.10 -5.01
N CYS A 14 -20.42 -11.07 -5.19
CA CYS A 14 -19.01 -10.83 -5.51
C CYS A 14 -18.82 -10.28 -6.93
N LEU A 15 -19.68 -10.67 -7.86
CA LEU A 15 -19.67 -10.21 -9.25
C LEU A 15 -20.39 -8.87 -9.44
N ARG A 16 -21.08 -8.39 -8.41
CA ARG A 16 -21.85 -7.13 -8.44
C ARG A 16 -21.00 -5.98 -7.92
N ILE A 17 -20.92 -4.93 -8.74
CA ILE A 17 -20.30 -3.66 -8.38
C ILE A 17 -21.43 -2.65 -8.07
N PRO A 18 -21.28 -1.75 -7.08
CA PRO A 18 -22.26 -0.70 -6.82
C PRO A 18 -22.58 0.13 -8.07
N ALA A 19 -23.79 0.69 -8.13
CA ALA A 19 -24.17 1.65 -9.17
C ALA A 19 -23.15 2.81 -9.23
N ARG A 20 -22.93 3.34 -10.43
CA ARG A 20 -21.83 4.28 -10.74
C ARG A 20 -21.68 5.40 -9.71
N LYS A 21 -22.78 6.04 -9.32
CA LYS A 21 -22.78 7.12 -8.31
C LYS A 21 -22.10 6.73 -6.99
N HIS A 22 -22.35 5.52 -6.50
CA HIS A 22 -21.77 5.04 -5.25
C HIS A 22 -20.35 4.54 -5.48
N LEU A 23 -20.10 3.88 -6.61
CA LEU A 23 -18.76 3.41 -6.97
C LEU A 23 -17.77 4.58 -7.10
N ASP A 24 -18.20 5.70 -7.70
CA ASP A 24 -17.40 6.93 -7.80
C ASP A 24 -16.96 7.41 -6.41
N GLU A 25 -17.85 7.34 -5.42
CA GLU A 25 -17.52 7.68 -4.03
C GLU A 25 -16.46 6.71 -3.47
N PHE A 26 -16.64 5.39 -3.57
CA PHE A 26 -15.61 4.43 -3.10
C PHE A 26 -14.24 4.68 -3.74
N VAL A 27 -14.20 4.94 -5.05
CA VAL A 27 -12.95 5.18 -5.78
C VAL A 27 -12.32 6.50 -5.33
N LYS A 28 -13.10 7.58 -5.21
CA LYS A 28 -12.60 8.86 -4.67
C LYS A 28 -12.07 8.69 -3.26
N GLN A 29 -12.77 7.96 -2.40
CA GLN A 29 -12.33 7.69 -1.03
C GLN A 29 -11.06 6.84 -0.96
N TYR A 30 -10.88 5.89 -1.89
CA TYR A 30 -9.61 5.17 -2.06
C TYR A 30 -8.46 6.14 -2.36
N PHE A 31 -8.57 6.94 -3.42
CA PHE A 31 -7.50 7.86 -3.81
C PHE A 31 -7.26 8.98 -2.80
N ARG A 32 -8.31 9.39 -2.07
CA ARG A 32 -8.21 10.43 -1.05
C ARG A 32 -7.52 9.92 0.21
N TYR A 33 -7.94 8.78 0.77
CA TYR A 33 -7.50 8.38 2.11
C TYR A 33 -6.58 7.15 2.16
N VAL A 34 -6.65 6.26 1.18
CA VAL A 34 -5.85 5.02 1.17
C VAL A 34 -4.58 5.21 0.34
N HIS A 35 -4.73 5.72 -0.89
CA HIS A 35 -3.64 5.86 -1.86
C HIS A 35 -2.44 6.65 -1.36
N PRO A 36 -2.56 7.74 -0.57
CA PRO A 36 -1.37 8.46 -0.15
C PRO A 36 -0.50 7.70 0.88
N PHE A 37 -1.02 6.64 1.52
CA PHE A 37 -0.22 5.68 2.31
C PHE A 37 0.09 4.38 1.56
N LEU A 38 -0.56 4.15 0.42
CA LEU A 38 -0.49 2.91 -0.35
C LEU A 38 -0.70 3.22 -1.84
N PRO A 39 0.25 3.88 -2.54
CA PRO A 39 0.12 4.30 -3.93
C PRO A 39 0.33 3.15 -4.92
N LEU A 40 -0.44 2.09 -4.68
CA LEU A 40 -0.36 0.78 -5.30
C LEU A 40 -0.89 0.77 -6.73
N ILE A 41 -1.90 1.60 -7.00
CA ILE A 41 -2.58 1.70 -8.28
C ILE A 41 -2.25 3.06 -8.89
N ASN A 42 -1.75 3.11 -10.13
CA ASN A 42 -1.53 4.38 -10.81
C ASN A 42 -2.88 5.09 -11.03
N GLU A 43 -3.10 6.19 -10.31
CA GLU A 43 -4.38 6.90 -10.29
C GLU A 43 -4.77 7.42 -11.69
N ALA A 44 -3.84 8.01 -12.43
CA ALA A 44 -4.14 8.56 -13.76
C ALA A 44 -4.55 7.47 -14.76
N VAL A 45 -3.86 6.33 -14.70
CA VAL A 45 -4.19 5.15 -15.51
C VAL A 45 -5.52 4.55 -15.08
N PHE A 46 -5.80 4.50 -13.78
CA PHE A 46 -7.08 4.03 -13.25
C PHE A 46 -8.23 4.90 -13.75
N TRP A 47 -8.17 6.23 -13.62
CA TRP A 47 -9.25 7.12 -14.06
C TRP A 47 -9.49 7.06 -15.57
N LYS A 48 -8.42 6.89 -16.37
CA LYS A 48 -8.54 6.66 -17.83
C LYS A 48 -9.31 5.37 -18.14
N MET A 49 -9.03 4.27 -17.43
CA MET A 49 -9.77 3.01 -17.58
C MET A 49 -11.21 3.13 -17.04
N TYR A 50 -11.37 3.77 -15.89
CA TYR A 50 -12.62 3.86 -15.15
C TYR A 50 -13.67 4.76 -15.81
N SER A 51 -13.24 5.81 -16.51
CA SER A 51 -14.13 6.72 -17.27
C SER A 51 -14.66 6.12 -18.56
N GLY A 52 -14.19 4.94 -18.99
CA GLY A 52 -14.60 4.35 -20.27
C GLY A 52 -14.07 5.09 -21.49
N ALA A 53 -13.13 6.04 -21.31
CA ALA A 53 -12.44 6.74 -22.40
C ALA A 53 -11.62 5.78 -23.30
N SER A 54 -11.36 4.57 -22.81
CA SER A 54 -10.84 3.46 -23.61
C SER A 54 -12.00 2.77 -24.33
N GLN A 55 -12.10 2.96 -25.66
CA GLN A 55 -13.14 2.35 -26.51
C GLN A 55 -13.11 0.82 -26.47
N GLY A 56 -13.78 0.19 -25.48
CA GLY A 56 -14.18 -1.24 -25.42
C GLY A 56 -13.08 -2.32 -25.38
N LEU A 57 -11.89 -2.05 -25.94
CA LEU A 57 -10.76 -2.95 -26.18
C LEU A 57 -9.57 -2.67 -25.25
N GLY A 58 -9.65 -1.62 -24.44
CA GLY A 58 -8.59 -1.26 -23.49
C GLY A 58 -8.54 -2.18 -22.26
N PRO A 59 -7.43 -2.15 -21.51
CA PRO A 59 -7.29 -2.91 -20.27
C PRO A 59 -8.42 -2.55 -19.31
N LYS A 60 -9.08 -3.58 -18.78
CA LYS A 60 -10.12 -3.46 -17.75
C LYS A 60 -9.49 -3.65 -16.38
N VAL A 61 -9.97 -2.92 -15.39
CA VAL A 61 -9.58 -3.11 -14.00
C VAL A 61 -9.96 -4.52 -13.57
N SER A 62 -9.02 -5.27 -12.99
CA SER A 62 -9.28 -6.57 -12.39
C SER A 62 -10.42 -6.47 -11.37
N LEU A 63 -11.42 -7.35 -11.49
CA LEU A 63 -12.56 -7.36 -10.57
C LEU A 63 -12.10 -7.63 -9.12
N LEU A 64 -11.11 -8.50 -8.94
CA LEU A 64 -10.53 -8.80 -7.64
C LEU A 64 -9.87 -7.55 -7.03
N VAL A 65 -9.09 -6.81 -7.83
CA VAL A 65 -8.46 -5.55 -7.39
C VAL A 65 -9.53 -4.51 -7.06
N LEU A 66 -10.54 -4.33 -7.92
CA LEU A 66 -11.61 -3.37 -7.72
C LEU A 66 -12.42 -3.66 -6.44
N GLN A 67 -12.82 -4.91 -6.20
CA GLN A 67 -13.51 -5.29 -4.96
C GLN A 67 -12.62 -5.08 -3.74
N SER A 68 -11.32 -5.31 -3.86
CA SER A 68 -10.34 -5.05 -2.79
C SER A 68 -10.18 -3.54 -2.51
N MET A 69 -10.24 -2.70 -3.55
CA MET A 69 -10.27 -1.23 -3.40
C MET A 69 -11.54 -0.77 -2.69
N ILE A 70 -12.72 -1.27 -3.12
CA ILE A 70 -14.02 -0.99 -2.47
C ILE A 70 -13.98 -1.38 -1.00
N PHE A 71 -13.50 -2.59 -0.70
CA PHE A 71 -13.28 -3.05 0.67
C PHE A 71 -12.41 -2.07 1.46
N THR A 72 -11.26 -1.69 0.93
CA THR A 72 -10.29 -0.88 1.67
C THR A 72 -10.85 0.52 1.92
N ALA A 73 -11.44 1.13 0.90
CA ALA A 73 -12.05 2.46 0.94
C ALA A 73 -13.29 2.55 1.82
N SER A 74 -14.00 1.42 2.06
CA SER A 74 -15.22 1.39 2.87
C SER A 74 -15.08 1.98 4.28
N ALA A 75 -13.87 2.06 4.82
CA ALA A 75 -13.61 2.70 6.12
C ALA A 75 -13.77 4.23 6.09
N HIS A 76 -13.77 4.84 4.90
CA HIS A 76 -13.77 6.28 4.69
C HIS A 76 -15.02 6.80 3.95
N VAL A 77 -15.90 5.89 3.53
CA VAL A 77 -17.17 6.24 2.87
C VAL A 77 -18.17 6.73 3.91
N SER A 78 -18.96 7.75 3.55
CA SER A 78 -19.98 8.33 4.42
C SER A 78 -21.06 7.33 4.83
N SER A 79 -21.57 7.48 6.06
CA SER A 79 -22.66 6.63 6.57
C SER A 79 -23.89 6.68 5.67
N GLU A 80 -24.23 7.85 5.12
CA GLU A 80 -25.35 8.03 4.17
C GLU A 80 -25.20 7.14 2.92
N THR A 81 -24.00 7.09 2.33
CA THR A 81 -23.72 6.22 1.16
C THR A 81 -23.77 4.74 1.53
N LEU A 82 -23.39 4.38 2.75
CA LEU A 82 -23.47 2.98 3.21
C LEU A 82 -24.92 2.58 3.49
N GLU A 83 -25.71 3.46 4.08
CA GLU A 83 -27.14 3.28 4.34
C GLU A 83 -27.93 3.16 3.04
N SER A 84 -27.62 3.98 2.03
CA SER A 84 -28.24 3.90 0.69
C SER A 84 -27.94 2.57 -0.03
N LEU A 85 -26.85 1.91 0.34
CA LEU A 85 -26.48 0.57 -0.12
C LEU A 85 -27.05 -0.56 0.76
N GLY A 86 -27.84 -0.22 1.79
CA GLY A 86 -28.49 -1.16 2.70
C GLY A 86 -27.60 -1.67 3.83
N PHE A 87 -26.48 -1.01 4.12
CA PHE A 87 -25.63 -1.37 5.24
C PHE A 87 -26.00 -0.58 6.50
N SER A 88 -26.20 -1.28 7.62
CA SER A 88 -26.53 -0.66 8.90
C SER A 88 -25.33 -0.08 9.66
N SER A 89 -24.10 -0.38 9.22
CA SER A 89 -22.88 0.23 9.78
C SER A 89 -21.68 0.01 8.87
N THR A 90 -20.68 0.90 8.98
CA THR A 90 -19.36 0.77 8.34
C THR A 90 -18.70 -0.56 8.62
N ARG A 91 -18.81 -1.07 9.87
CA ARG A 91 -18.25 -2.37 10.25
C ARG A 91 -18.88 -3.53 9.48
N ILE A 92 -20.20 -3.50 9.30
CA ILE A 92 -20.92 -4.54 8.55
C ILE A 92 -20.61 -4.45 7.06
N ALA A 93 -20.64 -3.24 6.49
CA ALA A 93 -20.27 -3.00 5.09
C ALA A 93 -18.86 -3.53 4.78
N ARG A 94 -17.87 -3.11 5.58
CA ARG A 94 -16.47 -3.52 5.44
C ARG A 94 -16.30 -5.03 5.53
N ARG A 95 -17.00 -5.71 6.43
CA ARG A 95 -16.98 -7.18 6.55
C ARG A 95 -17.52 -7.87 5.29
N ILE A 96 -18.64 -7.40 4.76
CA ILE A 96 -19.26 -7.97 3.55
C ILE A 96 -18.35 -7.75 2.34
N MET A 97 -17.80 -6.55 2.18
CA MET A 97 -16.89 -6.23 1.07
C MET A 97 -15.59 -7.04 1.16
N TYR A 98 -15.05 -7.23 2.37
CA TYR A 98 -13.93 -8.15 2.61
C TYR A 98 -14.27 -9.59 2.17
N GLN A 99 -15.44 -10.10 2.56
CA GLN A 99 -15.87 -11.45 2.19
C GLN A 99 -16.02 -11.62 0.68
N ARG A 100 -16.48 -10.59 -0.03
CA ARG A 100 -16.56 -10.59 -1.49
C ARG A 100 -15.19 -10.67 -2.15
N ALA A 101 -14.26 -9.80 -1.75
CA ALA A 101 -12.88 -9.83 -2.26
C ALA A 101 -12.18 -11.15 -1.94
N LYS A 102 -12.35 -11.67 -0.71
CA LYS A 102 -11.81 -12.99 -0.32
C LYS A 102 -12.39 -14.11 -1.17
N ALA A 103 -13.71 -14.16 -1.39
CA ALA A 103 -14.34 -15.21 -2.19
C ALA A 103 -13.83 -15.21 -3.64
N LEU A 104 -13.56 -14.03 -4.21
CA LEU A 104 -12.96 -13.92 -5.54
C LEU A 104 -11.53 -14.49 -5.59
N TYR A 105 -10.75 -14.28 -4.52
CA TYR A 105 -9.42 -14.87 -4.39
C TYR A 105 -9.49 -16.39 -4.18
N ASP A 106 -10.34 -16.86 -3.25
CA ASP A 106 -10.48 -18.27 -2.90
C ASP A 106 -10.91 -19.14 -4.09
N LEU A 107 -11.69 -18.58 -5.02
CA LEU A 107 -12.15 -19.24 -6.25
C LEU A 107 -11.26 -18.95 -7.47
N GLU A 108 -10.05 -18.41 -7.24
CA GLU A 108 -9.02 -18.22 -8.26
C GLU A 108 -9.52 -17.45 -9.51
N THR A 109 -10.35 -16.42 -9.29
CA THR A 109 -10.96 -15.64 -10.39
C THR A 109 -9.97 -14.77 -11.18
N GLU A 110 -8.76 -14.60 -10.65
CA GLU A 110 -7.70 -13.79 -11.24
C GLU A 110 -6.45 -14.66 -11.43
N SER A 111 -5.81 -14.54 -12.60
CA SER A 111 -4.60 -15.29 -12.97
C SER A 111 -3.34 -14.44 -12.94
N SER A 112 -3.49 -13.12 -13.07
CA SER A 112 -2.39 -12.17 -13.02
C SER A 112 -1.82 -12.10 -11.60
N ARG A 113 -0.61 -12.61 -11.43
CA ARG A 113 0.15 -12.54 -10.17
C ARG A 113 0.33 -11.11 -9.65
N LEU A 114 0.44 -10.13 -10.55
CA LEU A 114 0.47 -8.70 -10.19
C LEU A 114 -0.85 -8.27 -9.55
N HIS A 115 -1.99 -8.59 -10.16
CA HIS A 115 -3.31 -8.23 -9.62
C HIS A 115 -3.62 -8.98 -8.33
N ILE A 116 -3.24 -10.26 -8.21
CA ILE A 116 -3.35 -11.03 -6.97
C ILE A 116 -2.55 -10.36 -5.86
N ALA A 117 -1.30 -9.96 -6.14
CA ALA A 117 -0.47 -9.27 -5.15
C ALA A 117 -1.07 -7.94 -4.72
N GLN A 118 -1.57 -7.13 -5.67
CA GLN A 118 -2.23 -5.86 -5.38
C GLN A 118 -3.48 -6.06 -4.51
N ALA A 119 -4.34 -7.01 -4.88
CA ALA A 119 -5.54 -7.33 -4.13
C ALA A 119 -5.22 -7.84 -2.72
N ALA A 120 -4.31 -8.79 -2.59
CA ALA A 120 -3.89 -9.32 -1.29
C ALA A 120 -3.32 -8.21 -0.38
N LEU A 121 -2.54 -7.28 -0.95
CA LEU A 121 -1.99 -6.16 -0.19
C LEU A 121 -3.08 -5.21 0.33
N LEU A 122 -4.11 -4.93 -0.48
CA LEU A 122 -5.30 -4.18 -0.07
C LEU A 122 -6.08 -4.93 1.01
N ILE A 123 -6.34 -6.22 0.80
CA ILE A 123 -7.07 -7.08 1.74
C ILE A 123 -6.34 -7.22 3.08
N SER A 124 -5.01 -7.06 3.12
CA SER A 124 -4.22 -7.05 4.37
C SER A 124 -4.66 -5.97 5.37
N TYR A 125 -5.43 -4.96 4.96
CA TYR A 125 -6.07 -3.97 5.85
C TYR A 125 -7.30 -4.50 6.60
N TRP A 126 -7.63 -5.78 6.43
CA TRP A 126 -8.63 -6.45 7.24
C TRP A 126 -8.07 -6.78 8.63
N SER A 127 -8.72 -6.24 9.65
CA SER A 127 -8.49 -6.64 11.04
C SER A 127 -9.81 -7.14 11.62
N PRO A 128 -9.93 -8.43 11.97
CA PRO A 128 -11.13 -8.95 12.60
C PRO A 128 -11.21 -8.47 14.07
N SER A 129 -12.35 -8.71 14.72
CA SER A 129 -12.48 -8.48 16.17
C SER A 129 -11.42 -9.27 16.95
N PHE A 130 -11.02 -8.77 18.12
CA PHE A 130 -9.98 -9.35 18.97
C PHE A 130 -10.12 -10.87 19.19
N ALA A 131 -11.34 -11.38 19.40
CA ALA A 131 -11.63 -12.81 19.54
C ALA A 131 -11.20 -13.69 18.33
N LYS A 132 -11.04 -13.10 17.15
CA LYS A 132 -10.60 -13.76 15.91
C LYS A 132 -9.22 -13.26 15.44
N ALA A 133 -8.53 -12.44 16.24
CA ALA A 133 -7.23 -11.88 15.89
C ALA A 133 -6.11 -12.95 15.91
N ALA A 134 -6.33 -14.06 16.62
CA ALA A 134 -5.40 -15.19 16.69
C ALA A 134 -5.10 -15.80 15.31
N SER A 135 -6.02 -15.74 14.35
CA SER A 135 -5.78 -16.24 12.98
C SER A 135 -4.92 -15.30 12.12
N ARG A 136 -4.53 -14.14 12.65
CA ARG A 136 -3.62 -13.16 12.01
C ARG A 136 -3.86 -12.94 10.51
N PRO A 137 -5.11 -12.73 10.05
CA PRO A 137 -5.41 -12.75 8.62
C PRO A 137 -4.67 -11.66 7.83
N ASN A 138 -4.42 -10.49 8.46
CA ASN A 138 -3.61 -9.43 7.86
C ASN A 138 -2.16 -9.86 7.56
N THR A 139 -1.53 -10.63 8.45
CA THR A 139 -0.21 -11.22 8.21
C THR A 139 -0.26 -12.20 7.05
N THR A 140 -1.26 -13.08 7.00
CA THR A 140 -1.44 -14.04 5.90
C THR A 140 -1.64 -13.36 4.54
N TRP A 141 -2.50 -12.34 4.47
CA TRP A 141 -2.71 -11.58 3.22
C TRP A 141 -1.46 -10.85 2.78
N LEU A 142 -0.68 -10.34 3.72
CA LEU A 142 0.61 -9.73 3.42
C LEU A 142 1.61 -10.79 2.89
N SER A 143 1.65 -12.01 3.44
CA SER A 143 2.47 -13.11 2.92
C SER A 143 2.12 -13.40 1.46
N ILE A 144 0.82 -13.57 1.18
CA ILE A 144 0.30 -13.79 -0.18
C ILE A 144 0.72 -12.66 -1.12
N ALA A 145 0.64 -11.40 -0.68
CA ALA A 145 1.05 -10.25 -1.48
C ALA A 145 2.55 -10.29 -1.79
N ILE A 146 3.39 -10.57 -0.80
CA ILE A 146 4.85 -10.65 -0.93
C ILE A 146 5.24 -11.78 -1.88
N GLU A 147 4.68 -12.97 -1.71
CA GLU A 147 4.97 -14.14 -2.56
C GLU A 147 4.61 -13.88 -4.02
N ASN A 148 3.43 -13.32 -4.28
CA ASN A 148 3.01 -13.00 -5.64
C ASN A 148 3.86 -11.84 -6.23
N ALA A 149 4.24 -10.84 -5.43
CA ALA A 149 5.16 -9.78 -5.84
C ALA A 149 6.56 -10.34 -6.21
N LYS A 150 7.07 -11.30 -5.43
CA LYS A 150 8.33 -11.99 -5.72
C LYS A 150 8.23 -12.82 -7.01
N SER A 151 7.10 -13.50 -7.24
CA SER A 151 6.89 -14.31 -8.45
C SER A 151 6.94 -13.51 -9.75
N VAL A 152 6.54 -12.23 -9.71
CA VAL A 152 6.66 -11.29 -10.84
C VAL A 152 7.94 -10.47 -10.82
N LYS A 153 8.92 -10.85 -9.99
CA LYS A 153 10.22 -10.18 -9.81
C LYS A 153 10.11 -8.69 -9.42
N ALA A 154 9.04 -8.29 -8.73
CA ALA A 154 8.86 -6.90 -8.30
C ALA A 154 10.01 -6.41 -7.38
N HIS A 155 10.52 -7.31 -6.54
CA HIS A 155 11.70 -7.08 -5.68
C HIS A 155 13.00 -6.79 -6.44
N LEU A 156 13.07 -7.14 -7.74
CA LEU A 156 14.22 -6.91 -8.61
C LEU A 156 14.01 -5.77 -9.60
N SER A 157 12.82 -5.16 -9.64
CA SER A 157 12.45 -4.14 -10.65
C SER A 157 13.31 -2.87 -10.65
N GLY A 158 14.11 -2.64 -9.60
CA GLY A 158 15.10 -1.55 -9.54
C GLY A 158 16.46 -1.88 -10.16
N LEU A 159 16.73 -3.13 -10.52
CA LEU A 159 18.01 -3.60 -11.09
C LEU A 159 18.04 -3.55 -12.62
N GLU A 160 16.86 -3.61 -13.25
CA GLU A 160 16.74 -3.63 -14.70
C GLU A 160 16.89 -2.20 -15.24
N SER A 161 18.14 -1.78 -15.44
CA SER A 161 18.50 -0.53 -16.14
C SER A 161 18.41 -0.70 -17.66
N ALA A 162 17.40 -1.41 -18.16
CA ALA A 162 17.13 -1.49 -19.58
C ALA A 162 16.47 -0.18 -20.03
N VAL A 163 16.93 0.37 -21.15
CA VAL A 163 16.21 1.44 -21.84
C VAL A 163 14.86 0.86 -22.25
N VAL A 164 13.79 1.32 -21.60
CA VAL A 164 12.44 0.87 -21.92
C VAL A 164 11.93 1.73 -23.06
N GLU A 165 11.85 1.16 -24.26
CA GLU A 165 11.41 1.87 -25.47
C GLU A 165 9.87 1.89 -25.61
N ASP A 166 9.14 1.09 -24.83
CA ASP A 166 7.69 0.91 -24.92
C ASP A 166 6.97 1.41 -23.65
N GLU A 167 5.99 2.33 -23.82
CA GLU A 167 5.13 2.89 -22.78
C GLU A 167 4.46 1.77 -21.94
N SER A 168 4.10 0.64 -22.57
CA SER A 168 3.46 -0.47 -21.87
C SER A 168 4.39 -1.16 -20.86
N GLN A 169 5.67 -1.28 -21.22
CA GLN A 169 6.71 -1.86 -20.38
C GLN A 169 7.10 -0.90 -19.25
N GLU A 170 7.15 0.40 -19.54
CA GLU A 170 7.45 1.42 -18.52
C GLU A 170 6.36 1.45 -17.44
N GLN A 171 5.09 1.44 -17.87
CA GLN A 171 3.94 1.38 -16.96
C GLN A 171 3.95 0.10 -16.12
N ARG A 172 4.33 -1.03 -16.71
CA ARG A 172 4.50 -2.30 -15.99
C ARG A 172 5.62 -2.20 -14.96
N CYS A 173 6.78 -1.66 -15.32
CA CYS A 173 7.92 -1.45 -14.43
C CYS A 173 7.55 -0.55 -13.24
N CYS A 174 6.89 0.58 -13.49
CA CYS A 174 6.38 1.48 -12.45
C CYS A 174 5.40 0.75 -11.51
N SER A 175 4.51 -0.09 -12.06
CA SER A 175 3.56 -0.88 -11.26
C SER A 175 4.26 -1.90 -10.34
N LEU A 176 5.34 -2.53 -10.82
CA LEU A 176 6.15 -3.45 -10.02
C LEU A 176 6.90 -2.73 -8.88
N LYS A 177 7.51 -1.58 -9.16
CA LYS A 177 8.17 -0.76 -8.13
C LYS A 177 7.19 -0.26 -7.08
N ARG A 178 6.01 0.22 -7.49
CA ARG A 178 4.89 0.61 -6.61
C ARG A 178 4.47 -0.53 -5.71
N LEU A 179 4.23 -1.71 -6.29
CA LEU A 179 3.83 -2.91 -5.55
C LEU A 179 4.86 -3.25 -4.47
N TRP A 180 6.14 -3.33 -4.83
CA TRP A 180 7.17 -3.71 -3.86
C TRP A 180 7.38 -2.66 -2.76
N GLY A 181 7.33 -1.37 -3.10
CA GLY A 181 7.37 -0.29 -2.11
C GLY A 181 6.20 -0.33 -1.13
N CYS A 182 5.00 -0.57 -1.65
CA CYS A 182 3.81 -0.74 -0.84
C CYS A 182 3.91 -1.99 0.07
N CYS A 183 4.51 -3.09 -0.39
CA CYS A 183 4.78 -4.28 0.44
C CYS A 183 5.72 -3.95 1.61
N ILE A 184 6.81 -3.21 1.36
CA ILE A 184 7.78 -2.81 2.41
C ILE A 184 7.13 -1.91 3.46
N VAL A 185 6.37 -0.90 3.03
CA VAL A 185 5.65 -0.01 3.94
C VAL A 185 4.62 -0.80 4.73
N ARG A 186 3.83 -1.66 4.08
CA ARG A 186 2.79 -2.43 4.76
C ARG A 186 3.36 -3.43 5.78
N ASP A 187 4.42 -4.14 5.41
CA ASP A 187 5.10 -5.09 6.30
C ASP A 187 5.65 -4.41 7.55
N SER A 188 6.27 -3.25 7.38
CA SER A 188 6.87 -2.53 8.51
C SER A 188 5.82 -1.85 9.40
N THR A 189 4.79 -1.22 8.81
CA THR A 189 3.68 -0.61 9.57
C THR A 189 2.88 -1.67 10.33
N LEU A 190 2.64 -2.84 9.73
CA LEU A 190 1.97 -3.96 10.40
C LEU A 190 2.82 -4.55 11.54
N SER A 191 4.13 -4.68 11.30
CA SER A 191 5.12 -5.13 12.29
C SER A 191 5.09 -4.25 13.54
N ILE A 192 5.14 -2.92 13.38
CA ILE A 192 5.07 -1.98 14.51
C ILE A 192 3.71 -2.02 15.18
N ALA A 193 2.63 -1.87 14.40
CA ALA A 193 1.28 -1.71 14.95
C ALA A 193 0.81 -2.94 15.74
N LEU A 194 1.22 -4.14 15.32
CA LEU A 194 0.77 -5.40 15.91
C LEU A 194 1.87 -6.15 16.68
N ARG A 195 3.05 -5.54 16.85
CA ARG A 195 4.22 -6.11 17.52
C ARG A 195 4.62 -7.48 16.95
N ARG A 196 4.81 -7.53 15.64
CA ARG A 196 5.12 -8.75 14.88
C ARG A 196 6.43 -8.61 14.12
N GLY A 197 7.09 -9.71 13.82
CA GLY A 197 8.28 -9.68 12.96
C GLY A 197 7.94 -9.21 11.54
N CYS A 198 8.82 -8.45 10.91
CA CYS A 198 8.74 -8.19 9.46
C CYS A 198 8.93 -9.51 8.68
N GLN A 199 8.11 -9.71 7.64
CA GLN A 199 8.19 -10.88 6.75
C GLN A 199 9.23 -10.70 5.65
N ILE A 200 9.42 -9.47 5.18
CA ILE A 200 10.42 -9.15 4.17
C ILE A 200 11.76 -8.97 4.89
N THR A 201 12.71 -9.86 4.59
CA THR A 201 14.00 -9.92 5.29
C THR A 201 14.88 -8.71 4.98
N ALA A 202 15.90 -8.48 5.81
CA ALA A 202 16.94 -7.50 5.51
C ALA A 202 17.64 -7.79 4.17
N ALA A 203 17.84 -9.06 3.82
CA ALA A 203 18.42 -9.45 2.54
C ALA A 203 17.50 -9.11 1.35
N ASP A 204 16.18 -9.30 1.51
CA ASP A 204 15.19 -8.88 0.50
C ASP A 204 15.06 -7.34 0.41
N ARG A 205 15.41 -6.62 1.48
CA ARG A 205 15.43 -5.15 1.57
C ARG A 205 16.82 -4.56 1.31
N ASN A 206 17.81 -5.39 0.97
CA ASN A 206 19.24 -5.06 1.04
C ASN A 206 19.58 -3.75 0.32
N ALA A 207 20.53 -3.03 0.90
CA ALA A 207 20.97 -1.71 0.46
C ALA A 207 21.81 -1.69 -0.83
N GLU A 208 22.32 -2.83 -1.30
CA GLU A 208 23.18 -2.92 -2.50
C GLU A 208 22.37 -3.07 -3.80
N VAL A 209 21.23 -3.75 -3.74
CA VAL A 209 20.24 -3.75 -4.80
C VAL A 209 19.39 -2.50 -4.58
N LYS A 210 19.58 -1.48 -5.42
CA LYS A 210 18.83 -0.21 -5.37
C LYS A 210 17.32 -0.45 -5.51
N PHE A 211 16.65 -0.84 -4.42
CA PHE A 211 15.23 -0.62 -4.28
C PHE A 211 15.02 0.88 -4.10
N VAL A 212 14.75 1.58 -5.19
CA VAL A 212 14.42 2.99 -5.12
C VAL A 212 13.19 3.16 -5.99
N LEU A 213 12.02 2.90 -5.38
CA LEU A 213 10.82 3.59 -5.83
C LEU A 213 11.13 5.09 -5.70
N LYS A 214 11.18 5.79 -6.83
CA LYS A 214 11.50 7.21 -6.92
C LYS A 214 10.25 8.01 -7.20
N TYR A 215 10.39 9.33 -7.07
CA TYR A 215 9.38 10.27 -7.52
C TYR A 215 8.98 10.04 -8.99
N ALA A 216 9.94 9.80 -9.89
CA ALA A 216 9.68 9.55 -11.31
C ALA A 216 8.77 8.32 -11.56
N ASP A 217 8.82 7.29 -10.72
CA ASP A 217 7.95 6.11 -10.85
C ASP A 217 6.48 6.40 -10.44
N LEU A 218 6.27 7.55 -9.78
CA LEU A 218 4.99 8.03 -9.27
C LEU A 218 4.52 9.32 -9.96
N GLU A 219 5.36 10.03 -10.71
CA GLU A 219 4.99 11.34 -11.25
C GLU A 219 3.91 11.28 -12.33
N GLY A 220 3.82 10.15 -13.05
CA GLY A 220 2.81 9.94 -14.10
C GLY A 220 1.36 10.06 -13.63
N GLU A 221 1.08 9.95 -12.32
CA GLU A 221 -0.27 10.13 -11.79
C GLU A 221 -0.65 11.57 -11.46
N LEU A 222 0.26 12.53 -11.54
CA LEU A 222 0.01 13.95 -11.20
C LEU A 222 -1.04 14.63 -12.11
N SER A 223 -1.19 14.16 -13.34
CA SER A 223 -1.92 14.85 -14.42
C SER A 223 -3.43 14.62 -14.44
N ARG A 224 -3.94 13.59 -13.74
CA ARG A 224 -5.35 13.17 -13.82
C ARG A 224 -5.91 12.75 -12.46
N SER A 225 -5.53 13.43 -11.39
CA SER A 225 -6.17 13.18 -10.10
C SER A 225 -7.54 13.85 -10.06
N GLU A 226 -8.54 13.12 -9.57
CA GLU A 226 -9.91 13.61 -9.36
C GLU A 226 -10.15 14.02 -7.89
N VAL A 227 -9.13 13.88 -7.03
CA VAL A 227 -9.26 14.08 -5.57
C VAL A 227 -8.29 15.11 -5.00
N TYR A 228 -7.18 15.39 -5.68
CA TYR A 228 -6.13 16.33 -5.25
C TYR A 228 -5.63 17.18 -6.42
N ASP A 229 -5.29 18.44 -6.14
CA ASP A 229 -4.51 19.27 -7.06
C ASP A 229 -3.05 18.76 -7.17
N THR A 230 -2.37 19.17 -8.24
CA THR A 230 -1.00 18.74 -8.54
C THR A 230 0.00 19.07 -7.42
N PRO A 231 0.02 20.29 -6.83
CA PRO A 231 0.89 20.58 -5.68
C PRO A 231 0.66 19.63 -4.51
N THR A 232 -0.59 19.47 -4.06
CA THR A 232 -0.97 18.59 -2.95
C THR A 232 -0.50 17.17 -3.21
N LYS A 233 -0.73 16.67 -4.43
CA LYS A 233 -0.33 15.31 -4.80
C LYS A 233 1.19 15.11 -4.82
N LYS A 234 1.96 16.11 -5.27
CA LYS A 234 3.43 16.11 -5.17
C LYS A 234 3.88 15.94 -3.72
N TYR A 235 3.29 16.69 -2.77
CA TYR A 235 3.61 16.53 -1.36
C TYR A 235 3.27 15.14 -0.82
N LEU A 236 2.11 14.59 -1.19
CA LEU A 236 1.68 13.27 -0.75
C LEU A 236 2.60 12.15 -1.27
N ILE A 237 3.02 12.22 -2.53
CA ILE A 237 4.00 11.30 -3.11
C ILE A 237 5.31 11.37 -2.32
N MET A 238 5.81 12.58 -2.06
CA MET A 238 7.06 12.75 -1.31
C MET A 238 6.94 12.21 0.13
N ALA A 239 5.83 12.49 0.83
CA ALA A 239 5.58 11.95 2.17
C ALA A 239 5.60 10.41 2.18
N PHE A 240 4.97 9.77 1.18
CA PHE A 240 5.02 8.33 1.03
C PHE A 240 6.45 7.82 0.79
N LEU A 241 7.24 8.48 -0.06
CA LEU A 241 8.63 8.10 -0.32
C LEU A 241 9.51 8.20 0.94
N HIS A 242 9.31 9.24 1.76
CA HIS A 242 9.99 9.36 3.05
C HIS A 242 9.60 8.23 4.02
N LEU A 243 8.30 7.89 4.09
CA LEU A 243 7.83 6.75 4.88
C LEU A 243 8.41 5.42 4.36
N ALA A 244 8.52 5.25 3.05
CA ALA A 244 9.09 4.05 2.44
C ALA A 244 10.58 3.89 2.78
N GLU A 245 11.35 4.98 2.77
CA GLU A 245 12.77 4.95 3.17
C GLU A 245 12.94 4.63 4.66
N LEU A 246 12.11 5.21 5.52
CA LEU A 246 12.06 4.83 6.94
C LEU A 246 11.79 3.32 7.07
N CYS A 247 10.70 2.85 6.44
CA CYS A 247 10.28 1.45 6.49
C CYS A 247 11.33 0.46 5.97
N ARG A 248 12.07 0.84 4.92
CA ARG A 248 13.13 0.00 4.36
C ARG A 248 14.19 -0.36 5.39
N ARG A 249 14.58 0.58 6.25
CA ARG A 249 15.60 0.38 7.29
C ARG A 249 15.10 -0.36 8.53
N MET A 250 13.78 -0.40 8.76
CA MET A 250 13.21 -0.99 9.97
C MET A 250 13.39 -2.51 10.10
N ALA A 251 13.60 -3.25 8.99
CA ALA A 251 13.77 -4.71 9.07
C ALA A 251 14.97 -5.16 9.88
N HIS A 252 16.07 -4.38 9.86
CA HIS A 252 17.27 -4.71 10.64
C HIS A 252 16.98 -4.71 12.15
N VAL A 253 16.05 -3.85 12.58
CA VAL A 253 15.70 -3.66 13.99
C VAL A 253 14.49 -4.48 14.38
N SER A 254 13.62 -4.82 13.43
CA SER A 254 12.44 -5.67 13.66
C SER A 254 12.80 -7.01 14.30
N LYS A 255 13.94 -7.61 13.93
CA LYS A 255 14.46 -8.84 14.57
C LYS A 255 14.80 -8.63 16.05
N LEU A 256 15.35 -7.47 16.40
CA LEU A 256 15.67 -7.09 17.78
C LEU A 256 14.42 -6.77 18.59
N LEU A 257 13.42 -6.14 17.97
CA LEU A 257 12.16 -5.76 18.62
C LEU A 257 11.25 -6.96 18.88
N PHE A 258 11.27 -7.95 17.99
CA PHE A 258 10.35 -9.10 18.01
C PHE A 258 11.10 -10.44 17.86
N PRO A 259 12.02 -10.78 18.78
CA PRO A 259 12.88 -11.96 18.65
C PRO A 259 12.10 -13.29 18.68
N PHE A 260 10.93 -13.29 19.34
CA PHE A 260 10.12 -14.51 19.56
C PHE A 260 9.15 -14.85 18.41
N GLU A 261 9.08 -14.05 17.34
CA GLU A 261 8.17 -14.33 16.21
C GLU A 261 8.81 -15.23 15.13
N ASN A 262 10.15 -15.39 15.13
CA ASN A 262 10.89 -16.08 14.07
C ASN A 262 11.80 -17.24 14.55
N GLY A 263 11.78 -17.61 15.83
CA GLY A 263 12.67 -18.62 16.42
C GLY A 263 11.93 -19.85 16.96
N ALA A 264 12.45 -21.03 16.65
CA ALA A 264 12.16 -22.24 17.43
C ALA A 264 12.59 -21.99 18.90
N PRO A 265 11.95 -22.65 19.90
CA PRO A 265 12.20 -22.41 21.32
C PRO A 265 13.62 -22.75 21.82
N GLU A 266 14.53 -23.16 20.94
CA GLU A 266 15.89 -23.60 21.30
C GLU A 266 16.93 -22.46 21.34
N ASP A 267 16.67 -21.29 20.73
CA ASP A 267 17.57 -20.11 20.83
C ASP A 267 17.28 -19.31 22.12
N THR A 268 17.38 -19.99 23.26
CA THR A 268 17.17 -19.39 24.58
C THR A 268 18.51 -19.07 25.24
N ILE A 269 19.17 -17.95 24.88
CA ILE A 269 20.02 -17.14 25.81
C ILE A 269 20.06 -15.67 25.29
N LEU A 270 19.31 -14.77 25.92
CA LEU A 270 19.44 -13.31 25.75
C LEU A 270 20.65 -12.81 26.55
N CYS A 271 21.81 -12.74 25.90
CA CYS A 271 22.85 -11.79 26.26
C CYS A 271 22.89 -10.76 25.13
N SER A 272 22.72 -9.47 25.43
CA SER A 272 22.88 -8.41 24.43
C SER A 272 24.27 -8.50 23.84
N THR A 273 24.37 -8.96 22.59
CA THR A 273 25.66 -9.11 21.93
C THR A 273 26.20 -7.71 21.57
N THR A 274 27.52 -7.58 21.43
CA THR A 274 28.13 -6.34 20.92
C THR A 274 27.55 -5.93 19.56
N ASP A 275 27.11 -6.92 18.76
CA ASP A 275 26.47 -6.76 17.45
C ASP A 275 25.07 -6.10 17.56
N ASP A 276 24.29 -6.43 18.59
CA ASP A 276 22.97 -5.82 18.83
C ASP A 276 23.11 -4.33 19.16
N ASN A 277 24.07 -3.98 20.02
CA ASN A 277 24.33 -2.59 20.41
C ASN A 277 24.83 -1.76 19.21
N GLN A 278 25.66 -2.34 18.35
CA GLN A 278 26.10 -1.70 17.10
C GLN A 278 24.94 -1.50 16.12
N THR A 279 24.05 -2.48 16.00
CA THR A 279 22.84 -2.41 15.16
C THR A 279 21.90 -1.30 15.65
N ILE A 280 21.66 -1.22 16.96
CA ILE A 280 20.87 -0.15 17.59
C ILE A 280 21.52 1.23 17.35
N GLY A 281 22.83 1.35 17.56
CA GLY A 281 23.56 2.61 17.35
C GLY A 281 23.47 3.10 15.90
N THR A 282 23.67 2.19 14.94
CA THR A 282 23.55 2.47 13.51
C THR A 282 22.13 2.93 13.15
N PHE A 283 21.12 2.27 13.71
CA PHE A 283 19.73 2.65 13.44
C PHE A 283 19.36 4.00 14.07
N LYS A 284 19.82 4.31 15.28
CA LYS A 284 19.63 5.63 15.90
C LYS A 284 20.26 6.75 15.06
N TYR A 285 21.46 6.53 14.54
CA TYR A 285 22.11 7.47 13.62
C TYR A 285 21.29 7.67 12.35
N PHE A 286 20.82 6.59 11.74
CA PHE A 286 19.93 6.66 10.57
C PHE A 286 18.64 7.44 10.88
N LEU A 287 17.95 7.14 11.98
CA LEU A 287 16.72 7.82 12.38
C LEU A 287 16.95 9.33 12.55
N SER A 288 18.07 9.72 13.15
CA SER A 288 18.42 11.13 13.33
C SER A 288 18.59 11.83 11.97
N GLY A 289 19.39 11.25 11.06
CA GLY A 289 19.58 11.80 9.71
C GLY A 289 18.31 11.81 8.86
N TRP A 290 17.47 10.79 8.99
CA TRP A 290 16.15 10.75 8.33
C TRP A 290 15.24 11.86 8.86
N CYS A 291 15.21 12.09 10.19
CA CYS A 291 14.40 13.13 10.81
C CYS A 291 14.80 14.53 10.34
N ASP A 292 16.11 14.81 10.26
CA ASP A 292 16.63 16.08 9.76
C ASP A 292 16.25 16.29 8.28
N THR A 293 16.39 15.24 7.47
CA THR A 293 16.00 15.27 6.05
C THR A 293 14.50 15.52 5.89
N ALA A 294 13.66 14.85 6.68
CA ALA A 294 12.20 15.01 6.64
C ALA A 294 11.77 16.42 7.08
N LYS A 295 12.42 17.00 8.10
CA LYS A 295 12.16 18.39 8.55
C LYS A 295 12.55 19.41 7.48
N LEU A 296 13.72 19.25 6.86
CA LEU A 296 14.17 20.12 5.77
C LEU A 296 13.19 20.07 4.59
N TRP A 297 12.69 18.88 4.26
CA TRP A 297 11.68 18.70 3.22
C TRP A 297 10.35 19.42 3.53
N LEU A 298 9.86 19.32 4.77
CA LEU A 298 8.64 20.04 5.18
C LEU A 298 8.78 21.56 5.10
N GLN A 299 10.01 22.07 5.20
CA GLN A 299 10.30 23.48 5.08
C GLN A 299 10.51 23.91 3.61
N CYS A 300 11.03 23.02 2.76
CA CYS A 300 11.33 23.30 1.35
C CYS A 300 11.23 22.02 0.49
N PRO A 301 10.07 21.74 -0.11
CA PRO A 301 9.85 20.53 -0.90
C PRO A 301 10.50 20.57 -2.30
N ASP A 302 10.91 21.75 -2.78
CA ASP A 302 11.61 21.92 -4.06
C ASP A 302 13.04 22.45 -3.83
N PRO A 303 14.08 21.79 -4.39
CA PRO A 303 15.46 22.30 -4.35
C PRO A 303 15.70 23.49 -5.30
N GLY A 304 14.73 23.83 -6.16
CA GLY A 304 14.82 24.95 -7.11
C GLY A 304 14.09 26.23 -6.69
N ASP A 305 13.22 26.15 -5.69
CA ASP A 305 12.48 27.30 -5.18
C ASP A 305 13.05 27.74 -3.83
N LYS A 306 13.37 29.03 -3.74
CA LYS A 306 13.83 29.64 -2.48
C LYS A 306 12.82 29.35 -1.36
N PRO A 307 13.27 29.26 -0.09
CA PRO A 307 12.39 29.08 1.05
C PRO A 307 11.49 30.31 1.20
N LYS A 308 10.37 30.32 0.50
CA LYS A 308 9.25 31.18 0.86
C LYS A 308 8.59 30.46 2.02
N LEU A 309 8.73 31.06 3.20
CA LEU A 309 7.94 30.73 4.39
C LEU A 309 6.55 30.31 3.92
N VAL A 310 6.17 29.10 4.30
CA VAL A 310 4.84 28.53 4.12
C VAL A 310 3.84 29.56 4.64
N ASN A 311 3.23 30.34 3.74
CA ASN A 311 1.94 30.93 4.02
C ASN A 311 1.03 29.73 4.30
N SER A 312 0.58 29.65 5.55
CA SER A 312 -0.18 28.53 6.14
C SER A 312 -1.55 28.29 5.51
N GLU A 313 -1.83 28.85 4.33
CA GLU A 313 -3.14 28.85 3.68
C GLU A 313 -3.23 27.89 2.48
N LEU A 314 -2.12 27.24 2.07
CA LEU A 314 -2.06 26.42 0.85
C LEU A 314 -1.79 24.92 1.06
N SER A 315 -1.60 24.42 2.30
CA SER A 315 -1.48 22.98 2.52
C SER A 315 -2.85 22.35 2.73
N HIS A 316 -3.33 21.60 1.73
CA HIS A 316 -4.53 20.77 1.87
C HIS A 316 -4.41 19.92 3.14
N SER A 317 -5.45 19.84 3.97
CA SER A 317 -5.44 19.19 5.29
C SER A 317 -4.91 17.75 5.28
N SER A 318 -5.12 17.02 4.18
CA SER A 318 -4.51 15.72 3.92
C SER A 318 -2.98 15.74 4.08
N VAL A 319 -2.26 16.73 3.54
CA VAL A 319 -0.78 16.78 3.66
C VAL A 319 -0.37 16.74 5.12
N ALA A 320 -0.98 17.56 5.97
CA ALA A 320 -0.72 17.55 7.40
C ALA A 320 -1.05 16.19 8.05
N LEU A 321 -2.19 15.58 7.69
CA LEU A 321 -2.59 14.26 8.19
C LEU A 321 -1.55 13.18 7.83
N PHE A 322 -1.14 13.11 6.56
CA PHE A 322 -0.24 12.07 6.07
C PHE A 322 1.20 12.27 6.60
N THR A 323 1.65 13.52 6.73
CA THR A 323 2.91 13.86 7.40
C THR A 323 2.89 13.48 8.87
N ASN A 324 1.81 13.78 9.59
CA ASN A 324 1.71 13.44 11.01
C ASN A 324 1.73 11.93 11.23
N LEU A 325 1.01 11.16 10.41
CA LEU A 325 1.05 9.70 10.52
C LEU A 325 2.42 9.12 10.12
N MET A 326 3.16 9.73 9.19
CA MET A 326 4.56 9.37 8.95
C MET A 326 5.40 9.55 10.22
N TYR A 327 5.25 10.66 10.95
CA TYR A 327 5.96 10.89 12.22
C TYR A 327 5.53 9.98 13.37
N ILE A 328 4.31 9.42 13.35
CA ILE A 328 3.89 8.41 14.33
C ILE A 328 4.70 7.11 14.20
N TYR A 329 5.21 6.80 13.00
CA TYR A 329 6.05 5.62 12.76
C TYR A 329 7.56 5.85 13.00
N TYR A 330 7.98 7.10 13.19
CA TYR A 330 9.35 7.48 13.56
C TYR A 330 9.57 7.31 15.07
#